data_AF-A0AAV1L6F1-F1
#
_entry.id   AF-A0AAV1L6F1-F1
#
_cell.length_a   1.000
_cell.length_b   1.000
_cell.length_c   1.000
_cell.angle_alpha   90.00
_cell.angle_beta   90.00
_cell.angle_gamma   90.00
#
_symmetry.space_group_name_H-M   'P 1'
#
loop_
_entity.id
_entity.type
_entity.pdbx_description
1 polymer ?
#
loop_
_entity_poly.entity_id
_entity_poly.type
_entity_poly.pdbx_seq_one_letter_code
_entity_poly.pdbx_strand_id
1 'polypeptide(L)'
;MANTFRGVTVSAVNNDGALTPRFNFPTNVNVDYDPQGLSVKVIRADPVLAQEVLEFPVHSQSECSRVAGQSYIFTIDNETLFFKFASDIDCQNFHLLVSKIKAGRSSSVFTVRTEDSSAMQYFQFYGYLSQQQNMMQDYVRTSTYQRAILSNINDFKNKVVLDVGAGSGILSFFAAQAGARKVYAVEASNMAHHAQSLVRANGLHDRITVVAGKIEEIELPESVDVIISEPMGYMLYNERMLETYLHAKKWLKPNGNMYPTRGDLHIAPFTDDALFMEQYNKANFWYQTCFHGVDLSALRTAAMKEYFRQPIVDTFDVRICMSRSVRHVVDFLNANETDLHRIEVPFRFELTQSGTCHGLAFWFDVLFAGSTQHIWLSTAPTEPLTHWYQVRCLLETPIFAKQGQALSGRVLLLANKRQSYDVTMDITLEGTNISSSNTLDLKNPYFRYTGAPAAPPPGVNTTSPSESYWNTIDTTGALSNGQVILTDAAQQYCSTPDKTIAYGAHPNMIKTVMLQEEFIKRIGISQNGDI
;
A
#
# COMPACT_ATOMS: atom_id res chain seq x y z
N MET A 1 -27.41 -12.48 -1.77
CA MET A 1 -28.35 -13.63 -1.79
C MET A 1 -28.42 -14.18 -0.38
N ALA A 2 -29.55 -14.72 0.05
CA ALA A 2 -29.68 -15.24 1.42
C ALA A 2 -28.76 -16.45 1.60
N ASN A 3 -27.84 -16.37 2.56
CA ASN A 3 -26.96 -17.47 2.95
C ASN A 3 -27.63 -18.41 3.97
N THR A 4 -28.96 -18.33 4.11
CA THR A 4 -29.74 -19.09 5.08
C THR A 4 -30.85 -19.85 4.37
N PHE A 5 -30.83 -21.18 4.49
CA PHE A 5 -31.83 -22.10 3.97
C PHE A 5 -32.69 -22.59 5.13
N ARG A 6 -34.00 -22.37 5.07
CA ARG A 6 -34.91 -22.69 6.19
C ARG A 6 -35.58 -24.04 6.00
N GLY A 7 -35.86 -24.73 7.11
CA GLY A 7 -36.61 -25.98 7.10
C GLY A 7 -35.87 -27.13 6.40
N VAL A 8 -34.55 -27.17 6.52
CA VAL A 8 -33.71 -28.24 5.98
C VAL A 8 -33.77 -29.42 6.94
N THR A 9 -34.04 -30.62 6.44
CA THR A 9 -33.98 -31.86 7.25
C THR A 9 -32.62 -32.51 7.06
N VAL A 10 -31.97 -32.91 8.16
CA VAL A 10 -30.67 -33.60 8.14
C VAL A 10 -30.83 -35.00 8.71
N SER A 11 -30.40 -36.00 7.94
CA SER A 11 -30.44 -37.42 8.30
C SER A 11 -29.07 -38.06 8.13
N ALA A 12 -28.71 -39.01 9.00
CA ALA A 12 -27.57 -39.89 8.76
C ALA A 12 -27.97 -41.01 7.79
N VAL A 13 -27.05 -41.40 6.91
CA VAL A 13 -27.20 -42.53 5.99
C VAL A 13 -26.52 -43.75 6.63
N ASN A 14 -27.31 -44.78 6.92
CA ASN A 14 -26.82 -46.03 7.49
C ASN A 14 -26.13 -46.89 6.42
N ASN A 15 -25.38 -47.92 6.85
CA ASN A 15 -24.66 -48.84 5.96
C ASN A 15 -25.58 -49.63 5.00
N ASP A 16 -26.86 -49.77 5.33
CA ASP A 16 -27.90 -50.39 4.51
C ASP A 16 -28.60 -49.38 3.56
N GLY A 17 -28.17 -48.11 3.58
CA GLY A 17 -28.75 -47.01 2.81
C GLY A 17 -30.00 -46.37 3.43
N ALA A 18 -30.43 -46.82 4.63
CA ALA A 18 -31.58 -46.23 5.32
C ALA A 18 -31.24 -44.84 5.88
N LEU A 19 -32.21 -43.92 5.86
CA LEU A 19 -32.07 -42.58 6.42
C LEU A 19 -32.63 -42.53 7.84
N THR A 20 -31.80 -42.13 8.80
CA THR A 20 -32.23 -41.87 10.19
C THR A 20 -32.10 -40.39 10.52
N PRO A 21 -33.15 -39.72 11.06
CA PRO A 21 -33.06 -38.30 11.39
C PRO A 21 -31.91 -38.02 12.36
N ARG A 22 -31.01 -37.11 12.00
CA ARG A 22 -29.85 -36.76 12.83
C ARG A 22 -30.25 -35.87 14.00
N PHE A 23 -31.27 -35.03 13.78
CA PHE A 23 -31.85 -34.14 14.76
C PHE A 23 -33.36 -34.39 14.87
N ASN A 24 -33.91 -34.28 16.08
CA ASN A 24 -35.34 -34.46 16.37
C ASN A 24 -36.11 -33.12 16.42
N PHE A 25 -35.52 -32.05 15.89
CA PHE A 25 -36.11 -30.71 15.82
C PHE A 25 -35.88 -30.08 14.43
N PRO A 26 -36.69 -29.08 14.02
CA PRO A 26 -36.49 -28.39 12.76
C PRO A 26 -35.17 -27.62 12.72
N THR A 27 -34.48 -27.66 11.59
CA THR A 27 -33.17 -27.01 11.39
C THR A 27 -33.17 -26.05 10.21
N ASN A 28 -32.31 -25.04 10.29
CA ASN A 28 -31.92 -24.14 9.22
C ASN A 28 -30.45 -24.39 8.90
N VAL A 29 -30.04 -24.13 7.66
CA VAL A 29 -28.63 -24.20 7.23
C VAL A 29 -28.17 -22.79 6.89
N ASN A 30 -27.14 -22.31 7.59
CA ASN A 30 -26.40 -21.11 7.24
C ASN A 30 -25.12 -21.50 6.51
N VAL A 31 -24.76 -20.70 5.51
CA VAL A 31 -23.53 -20.89 4.74
C VAL A 31 -22.70 -19.62 4.84
N ASP A 32 -21.62 -19.68 5.58
CA ASP A 32 -20.66 -18.59 5.69
C ASP A 32 -19.49 -18.85 4.75
N TYR A 33 -18.88 -17.78 4.26
CA TYR A 33 -17.65 -17.90 3.48
C TYR A 33 -16.46 -18.08 4.44
N ASP A 34 -15.68 -19.13 4.21
CA ASP A 34 -14.42 -19.42 4.90
C ASP A 34 -13.27 -19.22 3.90
N PRO A 35 -12.10 -18.67 4.29
CA PRO A 35 -10.92 -18.64 3.45
C PRO A 35 -10.58 -19.96 2.72
N GLN A 36 -10.88 -21.12 3.32
CA GLN A 36 -10.63 -22.45 2.75
C GLN A 36 -11.82 -23.04 1.95
N GLY A 37 -12.98 -22.37 1.92
CA GLY A 37 -14.18 -22.87 1.25
C GLY A 37 -15.48 -22.23 1.73
N LEU A 38 -16.44 -23.06 2.14
CA LEU A 38 -17.67 -22.64 2.82
C LEU A 38 -17.71 -23.27 4.20
N SER A 39 -18.12 -22.52 5.22
CA SER A 39 -18.55 -23.10 6.49
C SER A 39 -20.06 -23.33 6.41
N VAL A 40 -20.47 -24.60 6.49
CA VAL A 40 -21.89 -24.99 6.51
C VAL A 40 -22.30 -25.25 7.96
N LYS A 41 -23.21 -24.42 8.46
CA LYS A 41 -23.70 -24.43 9.83
C LYS A 41 -25.15 -24.86 9.88
N VAL A 42 -25.44 -25.93 10.61
CA VAL A 42 -26.80 -26.35 10.93
C VAL A 42 -27.21 -25.74 12.26
N ILE A 43 -28.31 -25.00 12.26
CA ILE A 43 -28.82 -24.25 13.40
C ILE A 43 -30.23 -24.73 13.71
N ARG A 44 -30.57 -24.85 14.99
CA ARG A 44 -31.95 -25.10 15.41
C ARG A 44 -32.86 -23.95 14.95
N ALA A 45 -34.00 -24.28 14.33
CA ALA A 45 -34.88 -23.26 13.73
C ALA A 45 -35.73 -22.48 14.75
N ASP A 46 -35.77 -22.91 16.01
CA ASP A 46 -36.49 -22.24 17.10
C ASP A 46 -35.82 -20.88 17.40
N PRO A 47 -36.53 -19.74 17.23
CA PRO A 47 -35.95 -18.41 17.45
C PRO A 47 -35.51 -18.13 18.89
N VAL A 48 -36.06 -18.86 19.87
CA VAL A 48 -35.76 -18.67 21.31
C VAL A 48 -34.58 -19.54 21.74
N LEU A 49 -34.36 -20.68 21.06
CA LEU A 49 -33.31 -21.66 21.34
C LEU A 49 -32.34 -21.82 20.15
N ALA A 50 -32.14 -20.75 19.38
CA ALA A 50 -31.30 -20.76 18.18
C ALA A 50 -29.84 -21.05 18.57
N GLN A 51 -29.46 -22.32 18.45
CA GLN A 51 -28.14 -22.84 18.75
C GLN A 51 -27.61 -23.58 17.52
N GLU A 52 -26.33 -23.36 17.23
CA GLU A 52 -25.59 -24.14 16.25
C GLU A 52 -25.38 -25.57 16.78
N VAL A 53 -25.73 -26.55 15.97
CA VAL A 53 -25.71 -27.98 16.36
C VAL A 53 -24.74 -28.81 15.52
N LEU A 54 -24.27 -28.27 14.40
CA LEU A 54 -23.25 -28.86 13.55
C LEU A 54 -22.62 -27.76 12.69
N GLU A 55 -21.30 -27.72 12.63
CA GLU A 55 -20.53 -26.89 11.69
C GLU A 55 -19.52 -27.79 11.00
N PHE A 56 -19.40 -27.69 9.68
CA PHE A 56 -18.36 -28.38 8.93
C PHE A 56 -17.91 -27.57 7.71
N PRO A 57 -16.62 -27.66 7.34
CA PRO A 57 -16.11 -27.00 6.15
C PRO A 57 -16.47 -27.79 4.88
N VAL A 58 -16.73 -27.07 3.80
CA VAL A 58 -16.87 -27.60 2.44
C VAL A 58 -15.82 -26.93 1.56
N HIS A 59 -14.88 -27.72 1.06
CA HIS A 59 -13.77 -27.32 0.20
C HIS A 59 -13.79 -28.12 -1.13
N SER A 60 -12.82 -27.86 -2.02
CA SER A 60 -12.80 -28.45 -3.37
C SER A 60 -12.73 -29.97 -3.39
N GLN A 61 -12.10 -30.56 -2.37
CA GLN A 61 -11.95 -32.01 -2.20
C GLN A 61 -13.07 -32.65 -1.35
N SER A 62 -14.03 -31.87 -0.83
CA SER A 62 -15.10 -32.43 0.00
C SER A 62 -15.97 -33.40 -0.80
N GLU A 63 -16.19 -34.57 -0.22
CA GLU A 63 -17.06 -35.60 -0.78
C GLU A 63 -18.52 -35.22 -0.56
N CYS A 64 -19.15 -34.74 -1.63
CA CYS A 64 -20.55 -34.35 -1.59
C CYS A 64 -21.15 -34.33 -3.00
N SER A 65 -22.46 -34.53 -3.09
CA SER A 65 -23.18 -34.56 -4.35
C SER A 65 -24.63 -34.15 -4.19
N ARG A 66 -25.21 -33.56 -5.25
CA ARG A 66 -26.65 -33.34 -5.33
C ARG A 66 -27.33 -34.68 -5.62
N VAL A 67 -28.34 -35.01 -4.84
CA VAL A 67 -29.12 -36.23 -4.99
C VAL A 67 -30.58 -35.82 -5.20
N ALA A 68 -31.16 -36.13 -6.37
CA ALA A 68 -32.50 -35.69 -6.76
C ALA A 68 -32.70 -34.15 -6.76
N GLY A 69 -33.96 -33.70 -6.93
CA GLY A 69 -34.31 -32.28 -7.07
C GLY A 69 -34.07 -31.44 -5.80
N GLN A 70 -34.28 -32.02 -4.61
CA GLN A 70 -34.34 -31.30 -3.34
C GLN A 70 -33.29 -31.74 -2.31
N SER A 71 -32.35 -32.61 -2.67
CA SER A 71 -31.45 -33.19 -1.68
C SER A 71 -29.98 -33.10 -2.04
N TYR A 72 -29.16 -33.18 -1.00
CA TYR A 72 -27.71 -33.15 -1.07
C TYR A 72 -27.14 -34.17 -0.09
N ILE A 73 -26.00 -34.75 -0.42
CA ILE A 73 -25.29 -35.70 0.45
C ILE A 73 -23.88 -35.20 0.71
N PHE A 74 -23.41 -35.34 1.94
CA PHE A 74 -22.07 -34.98 2.40
C PHE A 74 -21.46 -36.15 3.16
N THR A 75 -20.17 -36.42 2.96
CA THR A 75 -19.38 -37.29 3.84
C THR A 75 -18.51 -36.41 4.73
N ILE A 76 -18.72 -36.47 6.04
CA ILE A 76 -18.04 -35.63 7.05
C ILE A 76 -17.57 -36.54 8.17
N ASP A 77 -16.27 -36.57 8.48
CA ASP A 77 -15.68 -37.35 9.59
C ASP A 77 -16.16 -38.83 9.65
N ASN A 78 -16.23 -39.48 8.48
CA ASN A 78 -16.75 -40.84 8.28
C ASN A 78 -18.26 -41.05 8.52
N GLU A 79 -19.04 -39.99 8.72
CA GLU A 79 -20.50 -39.99 8.72
C GLU A 79 -21.02 -39.47 7.37
N THR A 80 -21.97 -40.18 6.75
CA THR A 80 -22.66 -39.68 5.55
C THR A 80 -23.96 -39.01 5.96
N LEU A 81 -24.08 -37.71 5.71
CA LEU A 81 -25.26 -36.91 6.01
C LEU A 81 -26.05 -36.58 4.75
N PHE A 82 -27.36 -36.76 4.83
CA PHE A 82 -28.34 -36.44 3.80
C PHE A 82 -29.15 -35.21 4.20
N PHE A 83 -29.08 -34.18 3.38
CA PHE A 83 -29.77 -32.91 3.54
C PHE A 83 -30.95 -32.85 2.57
N LYS A 84 -32.15 -32.61 3.07
CA LYS A 84 -33.35 -32.36 2.26
C LYS A 84 -33.83 -30.93 2.45
N PHE A 85 -33.81 -30.14 1.40
CA PHE A 85 -34.23 -28.74 1.39
C PHE A 85 -35.75 -28.61 1.25
N ALA A 86 -36.29 -27.48 1.72
CA ALA A 86 -37.73 -27.20 1.65
C ALA A 86 -38.24 -26.97 0.22
N SER A 87 -37.37 -26.56 -0.71
CA SER A 87 -37.72 -26.31 -2.11
C SER A 87 -36.60 -26.69 -3.09
N ASP A 88 -36.96 -26.96 -4.34
CA ASP A 88 -36.01 -27.20 -5.45
C ASP A 88 -35.11 -25.98 -5.68
N ILE A 89 -35.65 -24.78 -5.51
CA ILE A 89 -34.95 -23.50 -5.69
C ILE A 89 -33.86 -23.35 -4.62
N ASP A 90 -34.17 -23.66 -3.36
CA ASP A 90 -33.19 -23.61 -2.26
C ASP A 90 -32.07 -24.62 -2.46
N CYS A 91 -32.40 -25.85 -2.85
CA CYS A 91 -31.42 -26.88 -3.19
C CYS A 91 -30.54 -26.44 -4.37
N GLN A 92 -31.11 -25.81 -5.39
CA GLN A 92 -30.37 -25.30 -6.54
C GLN A 92 -29.43 -24.16 -6.16
N ASN A 93 -29.88 -23.19 -5.34
CA ASN A 93 -29.05 -22.11 -4.84
C ASN A 93 -27.89 -22.62 -3.97
N PHE A 94 -28.17 -23.57 -3.08
CA PHE A 94 -27.16 -24.24 -2.27
C PHE A 94 -26.15 -25.00 -3.16
N HIS A 95 -26.64 -25.74 -4.16
CA HIS A 95 -25.79 -26.44 -5.12
C HIS A 95 -24.89 -25.47 -5.90
N LEU A 96 -25.37 -24.29 -6.28
CA LEU A 96 -24.53 -23.29 -6.94
C LEU A 96 -23.39 -22.79 -6.03
N LEU A 97 -23.63 -22.66 -4.72
CA LEU A 97 -22.58 -22.31 -3.75
C LEU A 97 -21.53 -23.43 -3.66
N VAL A 98 -21.96 -24.68 -3.48
CA VAL A 98 -21.04 -25.83 -3.37
C VAL A 98 -20.29 -26.09 -4.67
N SER A 99 -20.96 -26.03 -5.82
CA SER A 99 -20.34 -26.24 -7.14
C SER A 99 -19.29 -25.19 -7.48
N LYS A 100 -19.46 -23.93 -7.05
CA LYS A 100 -18.42 -22.90 -7.20
C LYS A 100 -17.14 -23.22 -6.42
N ILE A 101 -17.24 -23.91 -5.29
CA ILE A 101 -16.08 -24.37 -4.53
C ILE A 101 -15.46 -25.63 -5.15
N LYS A 102 -16.31 -26.57 -5.58
CA LYS A 102 -15.88 -27.87 -6.13
C LYS A 102 -15.28 -27.80 -7.53
N ALA A 103 -15.76 -26.88 -8.37
CA ALA A 103 -15.17 -26.65 -9.69
C ALA A 103 -13.75 -26.05 -9.61
N GLY A 104 -13.27 -25.74 -8.40
CA GLY A 104 -12.19 -24.78 -8.19
C GLY A 104 -12.72 -23.38 -8.47
N ARG A 105 -12.24 -22.38 -7.73
CA ARG A 105 -12.43 -20.99 -8.18
C ARG A 105 -11.85 -20.94 -9.59
N SER A 106 -12.61 -20.43 -10.58
CA SER A 106 -11.96 -19.83 -11.75
C SER A 106 -10.88 -18.92 -11.20
N SER A 107 -9.62 -19.27 -11.45
CA SER A 107 -8.48 -18.70 -10.71
C SER A 107 -8.51 -17.19 -10.88
N SER A 108 -8.96 -16.48 -9.83
CA SER A 108 -9.03 -15.03 -9.86
C SER A 108 -7.61 -14.50 -10.02
N VAL A 109 -7.47 -13.32 -10.61
CA VAL A 109 -6.13 -12.72 -10.81
C VAL A 109 -5.37 -12.65 -9.48
N PHE A 110 -6.08 -12.38 -8.38
CA PHE A 110 -5.57 -12.45 -7.01
C PHE A 110 -5.05 -13.84 -6.62
N THR A 111 -5.83 -14.91 -6.81
CA THR A 111 -5.39 -16.27 -6.43
C THR A 111 -4.21 -16.77 -7.28
N VAL A 112 -4.08 -16.34 -8.53
CA VAL A 112 -2.93 -16.72 -9.38
C VAL A 112 -1.62 -16.10 -8.87
N ARG A 113 -1.67 -14.86 -8.39
CA ARG A 113 -0.48 -14.08 -8.03
C ARG A 113 -0.07 -14.15 -6.55
N THR A 114 -0.93 -14.71 -5.69
CA THR A 114 -0.75 -14.70 -4.24
C THR A 114 -0.83 -16.11 -3.66
N GLU A 115 0.15 -16.46 -2.82
CA GLU A 115 0.12 -17.70 -2.03
C GLU A 115 -1.02 -17.67 -1.01
N ASP A 116 -1.76 -18.78 -0.88
CA ASP A 116 -2.94 -18.87 -0.02
C ASP A 116 -2.62 -18.57 1.45
N SER A 117 -1.48 -19.03 1.97
CA SER A 117 -1.05 -18.76 3.34
C SER A 117 -0.82 -17.27 3.60
N SER A 118 -0.22 -16.56 2.63
CA SER A 118 -0.02 -15.12 2.71
C SER A 118 -1.37 -14.40 2.68
N ALA A 119 -2.26 -14.76 1.75
CA ALA A 119 -3.59 -14.16 1.63
C ALA A 119 -4.41 -14.33 2.92
N MET A 120 -4.39 -15.53 3.50
CA MET A 120 -5.10 -15.81 4.76
C MET A 120 -4.59 -14.94 5.90
N GLN A 121 -3.27 -14.89 6.11
CA GLN A 121 -2.67 -14.06 7.16
C GLN A 121 -2.99 -12.57 6.94
N TYR A 122 -2.95 -12.12 5.69
CA TYR A 122 -3.28 -10.75 5.31
C TYR A 122 -4.72 -10.37 5.69
N PHE A 123 -5.72 -11.14 5.24
CA PHE A 123 -7.12 -10.81 5.54
C PHE A 123 -7.47 -11.02 7.02
N GLN A 124 -6.83 -11.97 7.71
CA GLN A 124 -6.97 -12.12 9.16
C GLN A 124 -6.44 -10.89 9.89
N PHE A 125 -5.25 -10.38 9.51
CA PHE A 125 -4.67 -9.18 10.11
C PHE A 125 -5.60 -7.98 9.98
N TYR A 126 -6.15 -7.72 8.78
CA TYR A 126 -7.07 -6.61 8.54
C TYR A 126 -8.48 -6.80 9.11
N GLY A 127 -8.82 -8.03 9.49
CA GLY A 127 -10.06 -8.36 10.20
C GLY A 127 -10.08 -7.92 11.68
N TYR A 128 -8.94 -7.55 12.27
CA TYR A 128 -8.89 -7.07 13.66
C TYR A 128 -9.26 -5.59 13.78
N LEU A 129 -10.19 -5.25 14.68
CA LEU A 129 -10.58 -3.87 14.97
C LEU A 129 -9.39 -3.02 15.48
N SER A 130 -8.46 -3.61 16.21
CA SER A 130 -7.25 -2.92 16.68
C SER A 130 -6.38 -2.41 15.52
N GLN A 131 -6.28 -3.17 14.42
CA GLN A 131 -5.52 -2.73 13.25
C GLN A 131 -6.24 -1.61 12.51
N GLN A 132 -7.57 -1.71 12.37
CA GLN A 132 -8.37 -0.61 11.85
C GLN A 132 -8.24 0.66 12.72
N GLN A 133 -8.23 0.51 14.04
CA GLN A 133 -8.02 1.61 14.97
C GLN A 133 -6.65 2.26 14.78
N ASN A 134 -5.56 1.48 14.66
CA ASN A 134 -4.22 2.01 14.42
C ASN A 134 -4.20 2.90 13.16
N MET A 135 -4.83 2.42 12.08
CA MET A 135 -4.97 3.18 10.83
C MET A 135 -5.81 4.45 10.97
N MET A 136 -6.95 4.38 11.68
CA MET A 136 -7.83 5.54 11.88
C MET A 136 -7.26 6.58 12.87
N GLN A 137 -6.42 6.16 13.82
CA GLN A 137 -5.75 7.05 14.77
C GLN A 137 -4.56 7.80 14.16
N ASP A 138 -4.04 7.36 13.01
CA ASP A 138 -3.18 8.18 12.18
C ASP A 138 -4.01 9.36 11.62
N TYR A 139 -3.93 10.47 12.34
CA TYR A 139 -4.69 11.67 12.03
C TYR A 139 -4.24 12.29 10.70
N VAL A 140 -2.93 12.28 10.39
CA VAL A 140 -2.40 12.83 9.13
C VAL A 140 -3.02 12.08 7.96
N ARG A 141 -3.00 10.75 8.00
CA ARG A 141 -3.70 9.89 7.03
C ARG A 141 -5.18 10.24 6.95
N THR A 142 -5.92 10.01 8.03
CA THR A 142 -7.40 10.01 7.99
C THR A 142 -7.95 11.39 7.65
N SER A 143 -7.38 12.46 8.22
CA SER A 143 -7.82 13.83 7.96
C SER A 143 -7.45 14.31 6.55
N THR A 144 -6.34 13.85 5.97
CA THR A 144 -5.97 14.22 4.59
C THR A 144 -6.90 13.57 3.57
N TYR A 145 -7.28 12.30 3.77
CA TYR A 145 -8.32 11.65 2.95
C TYR A 145 -9.67 12.38 3.05
N GLN A 146 -10.10 12.69 4.27
CA GLN A 146 -11.34 13.45 4.47
C GLN A 146 -11.28 14.80 3.76
N ARG A 147 -10.17 15.54 3.90
CA ARG A 147 -9.96 16.83 3.23
C ARG A 147 -9.94 16.69 1.72
N ALA A 148 -9.28 15.68 1.16
CA ALA A 148 -9.22 15.42 -0.27
C ALA A 148 -10.61 15.22 -0.86
N ILE A 149 -11.48 14.49 -0.16
CA ILE A 149 -12.87 14.23 -0.56
C ILE A 149 -13.74 15.48 -0.37
N LEU A 150 -13.73 16.09 0.82
CA LEU A 150 -14.61 17.22 1.15
C LEU A 150 -14.20 18.55 0.49
N SER A 151 -12.94 18.73 0.10
CA SER A 151 -12.51 19.92 -0.67
C SER A 151 -12.86 19.78 -2.16
N ASN A 152 -13.22 18.58 -2.60
CA ASN A 152 -13.58 18.26 -3.98
C ASN A 152 -15.01 17.70 -4.08
N ILE A 153 -15.95 18.27 -3.34
CA ILE A 153 -17.36 17.82 -3.28
C ILE A 153 -17.97 17.60 -4.67
N ASN A 154 -17.60 18.39 -5.68
CA ASN A 154 -18.12 18.25 -7.05
C ASN A 154 -17.79 16.89 -7.69
N ASP A 155 -16.71 16.24 -7.26
CA ASP A 155 -16.30 14.92 -7.76
C ASP A 155 -17.11 13.78 -7.14
N PHE A 156 -17.80 14.05 -6.02
CA PHE A 156 -18.56 13.04 -5.26
C PHE A 156 -20.07 13.30 -5.27
N LYS A 157 -20.51 14.56 -5.32
CA LYS A 157 -21.92 14.93 -5.20
C LYS A 157 -22.76 14.30 -6.31
N ASN A 158 -23.78 13.55 -5.92
CA ASN A 158 -24.66 12.79 -6.81
C ASN A 158 -23.95 11.73 -7.68
N LYS A 159 -22.72 11.34 -7.32
CA LYS A 159 -21.93 10.34 -8.03
C LYS A 159 -22.01 8.95 -7.41
N VAL A 160 -21.62 7.95 -8.18
CA VAL A 160 -21.43 6.56 -7.71
C VAL A 160 -19.95 6.36 -7.39
N VAL A 161 -19.67 5.86 -6.20
CA VAL A 161 -18.31 5.68 -5.69
C VAL A 161 -18.04 4.20 -5.39
N LEU A 162 -16.85 3.72 -5.72
CA LEU A 162 -16.33 2.42 -5.28
C LEU A 162 -15.22 2.65 -4.25
N ASP A 163 -15.35 2.08 -3.07
CA ASP A 163 -14.34 2.06 -2.01
C ASP A 163 -13.69 0.67 -1.98
N VAL A 164 -12.42 0.60 -2.39
CA VAL A 164 -11.66 -0.65 -2.58
C VAL A 164 -10.87 -0.97 -1.31
N GLY A 165 -11.18 -2.11 -0.67
CA GLY A 165 -10.58 -2.48 0.61
C GLY A 165 -11.09 -1.55 1.71
N ALA A 166 -12.41 -1.44 1.81
CA ALA A 166 -13.06 -0.40 2.61
C ALA A 166 -12.74 -0.49 4.11
N GLY A 167 -12.27 -1.64 4.62
CA GLY A 167 -11.99 -1.85 6.03
C GLY A 167 -13.23 -1.56 6.88
N SER A 168 -13.11 -0.62 7.83
CA SER A 168 -14.24 -0.13 8.63
C SER A 168 -15.31 0.66 7.84
N GLY A 169 -15.00 1.07 6.60
CA GLY A 169 -15.84 1.90 5.73
C GLY A 169 -15.61 3.40 5.90
N ILE A 170 -14.57 3.84 6.61
CA ILE A 170 -14.35 5.26 6.94
C ILE A 170 -14.32 6.17 5.69
N LEU A 171 -13.69 5.74 4.60
CA LEU A 171 -13.65 6.52 3.35
C LEU A 171 -15.02 6.58 2.67
N SER A 172 -15.78 5.48 2.71
CA SER A 172 -17.18 5.46 2.27
C SER A 172 -18.06 6.47 3.02
N PHE A 173 -17.83 6.67 4.32
CA PHE A 173 -18.52 7.71 5.09
C PHE A 173 -18.15 9.12 4.61
N PHE A 174 -16.88 9.39 4.31
CA PHE A 174 -16.45 10.68 3.75
C PHE A 174 -17.07 10.94 2.38
N ALA A 175 -17.14 9.93 1.51
CA ALA A 175 -17.82 10.04 0.23
C ALA A 175 -19.32 10.35 0.41
N ALA A 176 -19.99 9.70 1.37
CA ALA A 176 -21.38 9.99 1.70
C ALA A 176 -21.57 11.42 2.26
N GLN A 177 -20.64 11.91 3.08
CA GLN A 177 -20.61 13.30 3.58
C GLN A 177 -20.46 14.31 2.43
N ALA A 178 -19.65 14.00 1.42
CA ALA A 178 -19.52 14.80 0.19
C ALA A 178 -20.75 14.73 -0.73
N GLY A 179 -21.78 13.96 -0.36
CA GLY A 179 -23.04 13.87 -1.10
C GLY A 179 -23.06 12.82 -2.20
N ALA A 180 -22.24 11.77 -2.11
CA ALA A 180 -22.33 10.62 -3.01
C ALA A 180 -23.76 10.06 -3.05
N ARG A 181 -24.25 9.79 -4.27
CA ARG A 181 -25.55 9.17 -4.50
C ARG A 181 -25.55 7.73 -3.98
N LYS A 182 -24.47 7.01 -4.27
CA LYS A 182 -24.27 5.60 -3.92
C LYS A 182 -22.78 5.34 -3.68
N VAL A 183 -22.46 4.52 -2.69
CA VAL A 183 -21.11 4.03 -2.42
C VAL A 183 -21.15 2.50 -2.31
N TYR A 184 -20.33 1.81 -3.09
CA TYR A 184 -20.06 0.38 -2.96
C TYR A 184 -18.78 0.21 -2.15
N ALA A 185 -18.92 -0.27 -0.91
CA ALA A 185 -17.79 -0.49 0.00
C ALA A 185 -17.38 -1.96 -0.06
N VAL A 186 -16.30 -2.27 -0.77
CA VAL A 186 -15.86 -3.65 -0.99
C VAL A 186 -14.77 -4.01 0.01
N GLU A 187 -15.00 -5.06 0.80
CA GLU A 187 -14.08 -5.51 1.83
C GLU A 187 -14.01 -7.05 1.84
N ALA A 188 -12.80 -7.60 1.79
CA ALA A 188 -12.58 -9.04 1.65
C ALA A 188 -12.45 -9.76 3.00
N SER A 189 -12.06 -9.06 4.06
CA SER A 189 -11.97 -9.61 5.42
C SER A 189 -13.33 -9.58 6.15
N ASN A 190 -13.35 -10.20 7.33
CA ASN A 190 -14.50 -10.16 8.23
C ASN A 190 -14.85 -8.74 8.73
N MET A 191 -13.99 -7.74 8.48
CA MET A 191 -14.28 -6.34 8.77
C MET A 191 -15.52 -5.82 8.03
N ALA A 192 -15.92 -6.46 6.91
CA ALA A 192 -17.15 -6.16 6.19
C ALA A 192 -18.40 -6.20 7.10
N HIS A 193 -18.45 -7.11 8.08
CA HIS A 193 -19.56 -7.19 9.04
C HIS A 193 -19.60 -5.97 9.98
N HIS A 194 -18.43 -5.51 10.42
CA HIS A 194 -18.33 -4.31 11.26
C HIS A 194 -18.65 -3.04 10.47
N ALA A 195 -18.16 -2.92 9.22
CA ALA A 195 -18.52 -1.83 8.32
C ALA A 195 -20.04 -1.78 8.09
N GLN A 196 -20.68 -2.92 7.85
CA GLN A 196 -22.13 -3.01 7.68
C GLN A 196 -22.89 -2.58 8.94
N SER A 197 -22.35 -2.88 10.13
CA SER A 197 -22.91 -2.45 11.41
C SER A 197 -22.82 -0.93 11.58
N LEU A 198 -21.67 -0.33 11.25
CA LEU A 198 -21.48 1.13 11.27
C LEU A 198 -22.41 1.84 10.27
N VAL A 199 -22.55 1.31 9.06
CA VAL A 199 -23.44 1.88 8.03
C VAL A 199 -24.89 1.94 8.52
N ARG A 200 -25.37 0.88 9.18
CA ARG A 200 -26.72 0.85 9.76
C ARG A 200 -26.86 1.82 10.93
N ALA A 201 -25.90 1.80 11.86
CA ALA A 201 -25.92 2.67 13.04
C ALA A 201 -25.94 4.16 12.69
N ASN A 202 -25.34 4.54 11.55
CA ASN A 202 -25.31 5.92 11.04
C ASN A 202 -26.45 6.24 10.07
N GLY A 203 -27.42 5.34 9.87
CA GLY A 203 -28.58 5.60 9.01
C GLY A 203 -28.24 5.77 7.52
N LEU A 204 -27.11 5.24 7.06
CA LEU A 204 -26.60 5.42 5.68
C LEU A 204 -26.78 4.18 4.79
N HIS A 205 -27.56 3.19 5.22
CA HIS A 205 -27.75 1.92 4.52
C HIS A 205 -28.36 2.05 3.12
N ASP A 206 -29.12 3.11 2.84
CA ASP A 206 -29.64 3.38 1.49
C ASP A 206 -28.53 3.86 0.53
N ARG A 207 -27.52 4.57 1.04
CA ARG A 207 -26.44 5.17 0.26
C ARG A 207 -25.20 4.28 0.18
N ILE A 208 -24.79 3.68 1.28
CA ILE A 208 -23.59 2.83 1.36
C ILE A 208 -24.02 1.36 1.36
N THR A 209 -23.53 0.59 0.38
CA THR A 209 -23.74 -0.85 0.28
C THR A 209 -22.42 -1.56 0.47
N VAL A 210 -22.31 -2.33 1.56
CA VAL A 210 -21.12 -3.14 1.84
C VAL A 210 -21.20 -4.43 1.03
N VAL A 211 -20.13 -4.74 0.30
CA VAL A 211 -19.99 -5.95 -0.51
C VAL A 211 -18.82 -6.75 0.04
N ALA A 212 -19.13 -7.87 0.70
CA ALA A 212 -18.10 -8.78 1.21
C ALA A 212 -17.50 -9.57 0.04
N GLY A 213 -16.20 -9.46 -0.17
CA GLY A 213 -15.47 -10.19 -1.21
C GLY A 213 -14.26 -9.44 -1.76
N LYS A 214 -13.50 -10.11 -2.63
CA LYS A 214 -12.34 -9.53 -3.31
C LYS A 214 -12.78 -8.80 -4.58
N ILE A 215 -12.15 -7.68 -4.88
CA ILE A 215 -12.38 -6.88 -6.10
C ILE A 215 -12.26 -7.70 -7.39
N GLU A 216 -11.38 -8.68 -7.40
CA GLU A 216 -11.13 -9.56 -8.54
C GLU A 216 -12.26 -10.59 -8.75
N GLU A 217 -13.11 -10.81 -7.75
CA GLU A 217 -14.11 -11.89 -7.70
C GLU A 217 -15.57 -11.40 -7.60
N ILE A 218 -15.79 -10.16 -7.15
CA ILE A 218 -17.13 -9.58 -7.04
C ILE A 218 -17.64 -9.02 -8.37
N GLU A 219 -18.95 -8.78 -8.43
CA GLU A 219 -19.62 -8.04 -9.51
C GLU A 219 -20.37 -6.84 -8.92
N LEU A 220 -20.34 -5.72 -9.64
CA LEU A 220 -21.10 -4.51 -9.29
C LEU A 220 -22.26 -4.30 -10.27
N PRO A 221 -23.41 -3.78 -9.80
CA PRO A 221 -24.60 -3.63 -10.64
C PRO A 221 -24.53 -2.44 -11.61
N GLU A 222 -23.60 -1.50 -11.40
CA GLU A 222 -23.38 -0.35 -12.28
C GLU A 222 -21.92 0.12 -12.24
N SER A 223 -21.47 0.83 -13.28
CA SER A 223 -20.17 1.50 -13.33
C SER A 223 -20.12 2.70 -12.37
N VAL A 224 -18.92 3.06 -11.91
CA VAL A 224 -18.68 4.10 -10.91
C VAL A 224 -18.02 5.34 -11.52
N ASP A 225 -18.27 6.51 -10.95
CA ASP A 225 -17.66 7.78 -11.36
C ASP A 225 -16.30 8.02 -10.70
N VAL A 226 -16.12 7.53 -9.46
CA VAL A 226 -14.89 7.68 -8.69
C VAL A 226 -14.55 6.38 -7.97
N ILE A 227 -13.29 5.96 -8.02
CA ILE A 227 -12.75 4.91 -7.14
C ILE A 227 -11.94 5.59 -6.05
N ILE A 228 -12.21 5.24 -4.80
CA ILE A 228 -11.41 5.63 -3.63
C ILE A 228 -10.79 4.37 -3.01
N SER A 229 -9.58 4.51 -2.48
CA SER A 229 -8.91 3.45 -1.73
C SER A 229 -7.79 4.03 -0.90
N GLU A 230 -7.33 3.27 0.08
CA GLU A 230 -6.02 3.47 0.71
C GLU A 230 -5.19 2.20 0.45
N PRO A 231 -4.51 2.11 -0.71
CA PRO A 231 -3.79 0.91 -1.12
C PRO A 231 -2.27 0.97 -0.84
N MET A 232 -1.78 1.97 -0.08
CA MET A 232 -0.35 2.21 0.05
C MET A 232 0.26 1.38 1.17
N GLY A 233 1.28 0.59 0.84
CA GLY A 233 2.14 -0.07 1.82
C GLY A 233 3.47 0.68 2.05
N TYR A 234 4.37 0.05 2.81
CA TYR A 234 5.77 0.49 2.87
C TYR A 234 6.37 0.63 1.46
N MET A 235 7.19 1.66 1.26
CA MET A 235 7.74 2.03 -0.05
C MET A 235 6.66 2.16 -1.14
N LEU A 236 5.45 2.61 -0.79
CA LEU A 236 4.25 2.72 -1.65
C LEU A 236 3.66 1.36 -2.10
N TYR A 237 4.51 0.39 -2.45
CA TYR A 237 4.12 -0.83 -3.17
C TYR A 237 3.91 -2.07 -2.30
N ASN A 238 4.44 -2.13 -1.08
CA ASN A 238 4.28 -3.33 -0.23
C ASN A 238 2.79 -3.72 -0.09
N GLU A 239 2.51 -4.99 0.19
CA GLU A 239 1.17 -5.59 0.23
C GLU A 239 0.51 -5.81 -1.14
N ARG A 240 1.05 -5.20 -2.21
CA ARG A 240 0.58 -5.33 -3.60
C ARG A 240 -0.90 -4.93 -3.77
N MET A 241 -1.46 -4.16 -2.84
CA MET A 241 -2.85 -3.69 -2.89
C MET A 241 -3.11 -2.70 -4.02
N LEU A 242 -2.07 -1.99 -4.48
CA LEU A 242 -2.14 -1.14 -5.68
C LEU A 242 -2.57 -1.93 -6.93
N GLU A 243 -2.21 -3.21 -7.04
CA GLU A 243 -2.65 -4.03 -8.17
C GLU A 243 -4.17 -4.27 -8.12
N THR A 244 -4.73 -4.53 -6.93
CA THR A 244 -6.18 -4.61 -6.71
C THR A 244 -6.88 -3.27 -6.98
N TYR A 245 -6.25 -2.16 -6.61
CA TYR A 245 -6.75 -0.82 -6.88
C TYR A 245 -6.83 -0.52 -8.38
N LEU A 246 -5.79 -0.87 -9.15
CA LEU A 246 -5.79 -0.75 -10.61
C LEU A 246 -6.81 -1.70 -11.27
N HIS A 247 -6.97 -2.92 -10.73
CA HIS A 247 -7.95 -3.88 -11.23
C HIS A 247 -9.40 -3.36 -11.12
N ALA A 248 -9.71 -2.57 -10.08
CA ALA A 248 -11.02 -1.98 -9.88
C ALA A 248 -11.45 -1.02 -11.00
N LYS A 249 -10.50 -0.52 -11.82
CA LYS A 249 -10.79 0.35 -12.98
C LYS A 249 -11.72 -0.28 -14.01
N LYS A 250 -11.90 -1.61 -14.00
CA LYS A 250 -12.90 -2.28 -14.86
C LYS A 250 -14.33 -1.76 -14.65
N TRP A 251 -14.63 -1.17 -13.49
CA TRP A 251 -15.91 -0.49 -13.23
C TRP A 251 -15.86 1.04 -13.36
N LEU A 252 -14.68 1.63 -13.56
CA LEU A 252 -14.56 3.08 -13.69
C LEU A 252 -15.15 3.53 -15.04
N LYS A 253 -16.05 4.51 -15.01
CA LYS A 253 -16.58 5.12 -16.23
C LYS A 253 -15.46 5.80 -17.03
N PRO A 254 -15.63 5.98 -18.36
CA PRO A 254 -14.79 6.92 -19.11
C PRO A 254 -14.83 8.31 -18.45
N ASN A 255 -13.66 8.92 -18.27
CA ASN A 255 -13.47 10.18 -17.52
C ASN A 255 -13.80 10.11 -16.02
N GLY A 256 -13.93 8.90 -15.45
CA GLY A 256 -13.96 8.72 -14.01
C GLY A 256 -12.60 9.05 -13.38
N ASN A 257 -12.59 9.30 -12.07
CA ASN A 257 -11.38 9.67 -11.33
C ASN A 257 -11.00 8.62 -10.27
N MET A 258 -9.77 8.71 -9.78
CA MET A 258 -9.19 7.82 -8.78
C MET A 258 -8.60 8.65 -7.64
N TYR A 259 -8.86 8.24 -6.40
CA TYR A 259 -8.39 8.87 -5.17
C TYR A 259 -7.69 7.83 -4.28
N PRO A 260 -6.34 7.83 -4.20
CA PRO A 260 -5.40 8.75 -4.86
C PRO A 260 -5.31 8.56 -6.39
N THR A 261 -4.90 9.61 -7.09
CA THR A 261 -4.76 9.65 -8.56
C THR A 261 -3.35 9.25 -9.00
N ARG A 262 -2.34 9.60 -8.20
CA ARG A 262 -0.92 9.39 -8.52
C ARG A 262 -0.13 9.10 -7.25
N GLY A 263 0.90 8.27 -7.36
CA GLY A 263 1.89 8.01 -6.31
C GLY A 263 3.31 8.33 -6.78
N ASP A 264 4.08 8.96 -5.90
CA ASP A 264 5.46 9.40 -6.12
C ASP A 264 6.37 8.68 -5.11
N LEU A 265 7.15 7.70 -5.56
CA LEU A 265 8.20 7.09 -4.75
C LEU A 265 9.47 7.95 -4.83
N HIS A 266 9.96 8.41 -3.69
CA HIS A 266 11.21 9.13 -3.55
C HIS A 266 12.33 8.23 -3.05
N ILE A 267 13.53 8.42 -3.60
CA ILE A 267 14.73 7.64 -3.27
C ILE A 267 15.90 8.59 -3.07
N ALA A 268 16.62 8.50 -1.95
CA ALA A 268 17.83 9.30 -1.71
C ALA A 268 18.95 8.46 -1.05
N PRO A 269 20.23 8.67 -1.42
CA PRO A 269 21.35 8.05 -0.72
C PRO A 269 21.49 8.65 0.68
N PHE A 270 21.84 7.84 1.68
CA PHE A 270 22.00 8.31 3.06
C PHE A 270 23.30 7.84 3.72
N THR A 271 23.69 8.56 4.78
CA THR A 271 24.80 8.19 5.66
C THR A 271 24.29 7.96 7.09
N ASP A 272 24.50 6.78 7.67
CA ASP A 272 24.15 6.45 9.06
C ASP A 272 25.00 5.27 9.55
N ASP A 273 26.19 5.58 10.06
CA ASP A 273 27.12 4.59 10.63
C ASP A 273 26.50 3.83 11.81
N ALA A 274 25.66 4.49 12.62
CA ALA A 274 25.06 3.88 13.80
C ALA A 274 24.09 2.76 13.40
N LEU A 275 23.24 3.01 12.40
CA LEU A 275 22.34 1.98 11.86
C LEU A 275 23.11 0.81 11.24
N PHE A 276 24.14 1.11 10.44
CA PHE A 276 24.95 0.07 9.79
C PHE A 276 25.64 -0.82 10.83
N MET A 277 26.29 -0.20 11.83
CA MET A 277 26.96 -0.91 12.91
C MET A 277 25.99 -1.69 13.80
N GLU A 278 24.76 -1.21 13.97
CA GLU A 278 23.72 -1.95 14.70
C GLU A 278 23.43 -3.31 14.03
N GLN A 279 23.19 -3.34 12.71
CA GLN A 279 22.93 -4.60 11.99
C GLN A 279 24.16 -5.50 11.98
N TYR A 280 25.34 -4.90 11.77
CA TYR A 280 26.61 -5.62 11.82
C TYR A 280 26.84 -6.28 13.21
N ASN A 281 26.51 -5.57 14.29
CA ASN A 281 26.65 -6.08 15.66
C ASN A 281 25.64 -7.19 16.00
N LYS A 282 24.40 -7.15 15.47
CA LYS A 282 23.45 -8.26 15.60
C LYS A 282 24.00 -9.53 14.94
N ALA A 283 24.63 -9.41 13.77
CA ALA A 283 25.28 -10.52 13.11
C ALA A 283 26.50 -11.06 13.89
N ASN A 284 27.22 -10.19 14.62
CA ASN A 284 28.39 -10.59 15.41
C ASN A 284 28.06 -11.52 16.59
N PHE A 285 26.80 -11.62 17.02
CA PHE A 285 26.37 -12.69 17.93
C PHE A 285 26.79 -14.07 17.42
N TRP A 286 26.70 -14.30 16.11
CA TRP A 286 27.05 -15.57 15.49
C TRP A 286 28.55 -15.78 15.35
N TYR A 287 29.40 -14.81 15.68
CA TYR A 287 30.85 -14.96 15.60
C TYR A 287 31.48 -15.55 16.88
N GLN A 288 30.67 -16.03 17.81
CA GLN A 288 31.12 -16.67 19.04
C GLN A 288 31.64 -18.09 18.76
N THR A 289 32.88 -18.37 19.12
CA THR A 289 33.53 -19.69 18.94
C THR A 289 33.25 -20.69 20.06
N CYS A 290 32.58 -20.27 21.14
CA CYS A 290 32.28 -21.12 22.29
C CYS A 290 30.99 -20.68 23.02
N PHE A 291 29.88 -20.51 22.28
CA PHE A 291 28.57 -20.25 22.86
C PHE A 291 28.05 -21.53 23.53
N HIS A 292 28.07 -21.58 24.87
CA HIS A 292 27.77 -22.80 25.64
C HIS A 292 28.54 -24.05 25.15
N GLY A 293 29.80 -23.88 24.74
CA GLY A 293 30.63 -24.98 24.22
C GLY A 293 30.47 -25.28 22.73
N VAL A 294 29.71 -24.47 21.99
CA VAL A 294 29.48 -24.64 20.54
C VAL A 294 30.03 -23.45 19.75
N ASP A 295 30.73 -23.73 18.65
CA ASP A 295 31.17 -22.70 17.71
C ASP A 295 30.03 -22.33 16.74
N LEU A 296 29.57 -21.08 16.80
CA LEU A 296 28.50 -20.55 15.96
C LEU A 296 29.02 -19.89 14.67
N SER A 297 30.34 -19.67 14.56
CA SER A 297 30.96 -18.80 13.54
C SER A 297 30.69 -19.21 12.11
N ALA A 298 30.40 -20.50 11.87
CA ALA A 298 29.98 -21.03 10.58
C ALA A 298 28.69 -20.38 10.03
N LEU A 299 27.82 -19.83 10.91
CA LEU A 299 26.56 -19.19 10.51
C LEU A 299 26.65 -17.66 10.36
N ARG A 300 27.80 -17.04 10.70
CA ARG A 300 27.95 -15.58 10.66
C ARG A 300 27.62 -14.98 9.28
N THR A 301 28.10 -15.57 8.20
CA THR A 301 27.87 -15.05 6.84
C THR A 301 26.39 -15.12 6.47
N ALA A 302 25.71 -16.21 6.85
CA ALA A 302 24.28 -16.36 6.62
C ALA A 302 23.48 -15.32 7.44
N ALA A 303 23.82 -15.13 8.70
CA ALA A 303 23.20 -14.12 9.55
C ALA A 303 23.43 -12.69 9.05
N MET A 304 24.66 -12.35 8.60
CA MET A 304 24.96 -11.06 8.02
C MET A 304 24.07 -10.78 6.80
N LYS A 305 23.97 -11.76 5.90
CA LYS A 305 23.07 -11.67 4.75
C LYS A 305 21.62 -11.51 5.19
N GLU A 306 21.15 -12.24 6.20
CA GLU A 306 19.77 -12.13 6.69
C GLU A 306 19.47 -10.72 7.23
N TYR A 307 20.29 -10.19 8.13
CA TYR A 307 20.07 -8.85 8.71
C TYR A 307 20.13 -7.73 7.66
N PHE A 308 21.09 -7.79 6.72
CA PHE A 308 21.22 -6.78 5.67
C PHE A 308 20.13 -6.88 4.59
N ARG A 309 19.38 -7.98 4.54
CA ARG A 309 18.22 -8.14 3.65
C ARG A 309 16.93 -7.57 4.22
N GLN A 310 16.92 -7.12 5.48
CA GLN A 310 15.76 -6.49 6.10
C GLN A 310 15.71 -5.00 5.78
N PRO A 311 14.65 -4.50 5.11
CA PRO A 311 14.41 -3.07 5.07
C PRO A 311 14.12 -2.54 6.49
N ILE A 312 14.70 -1.41 6.84
CA ILE A 312 14.55 -0.80 8.16
C ILE A 312 13.38 0.19 8.09
N VAL A 313 12.35 -0.04 8.90
CA VAL A 313 11.18 0.86 9.03
C VAL A 313 11.35 1.69 10.29
N ASP A 314 11.68 2.97 10.08
CA ASP A 314 11.76 4.01 11.12
C ASP A 314 11.73 5.40 10.48
N THR A 315 11.98 6.43 11.30
CA THR A 315 12.14 7.80 10.82
C THR A 315 13.55 8.29 11.08
N PHE A 316 13.96 9.33 10.36
CA PHE A 316 15.31 9.87 10.41
C PHE A 316 15.32 11.36 10.10
N ASP A 317 16.41 12.01 10.50
CA ASP A 317 16.64 13.41 10.17
C ASP A 317 17.08 13.56 8.71
N VAL A 318 16.40 14.40 7.93
CA VAL A 318 16.66 14.58 6.49
C VAL A 318 18.12 14.95 6.17
N ARG A 319 18.88 15.52 7.12
CA ARG A 319 20.30 15.86 6.96
C ARG A 319 21.20 14.64 6.71
N ILE A 320 20.74 13.43 6.97
CA ILE A 320 21.49 12.21 6.61
C ILE A 320 21.48 11.95 5.10
N CYS A 321 20.53 12.52 4.35
CA CYS A 321 20.46 12.38 2.90
C CYS A 321 21.63 13.11 2.24
N MET A 322 22.40 12.39 1.42
CA MET A 322 23.62 12.92 0.79
C MET A 322 23.36 13.65 -0.53
N SER A 323 22.13 13.58 -1.05
CA SER A 323 21.71 14.19 -2.31
C SER A 323 20.19 14.42 -2.31
N ARG A 324 19.72 15.22 -3.28
CA ARG A 324 18.30 15.35 -3.61
C ARG A 324 17.71 13.99 -3.97
N SER A 325 16.46 13.76 -3.60
CA SER A 325 15.80 12.51 -3.98
C SER A 325 15.48 12.45 -5.47
N VAL A 326 15.65 11.28 -6.05
CA VAL A 326 15.06 10.92 -7.35
C VAL A 326 13.63 10.49 -7.10
N ARG A 327 12.75 10.79 -8.07
CA ARG A 327 11.32 10.49 -7.99
C ARG A 327 10.91 9.54 -9.10
N HIS A 328 10.21 8.47 -8.73
CA HIS A 328 9.50 7.59 -9.64
C HIS A 328 8.00 7.77 -9.47
N VAL A 329 7.29 7.99 -10.58
CA VAL A 329 5.89 8.40 -10.60
C VAL A 329 5.03 7.30 -11.22
N VAL A 330 3.93 6.96 -10.55
CA VAL A 330 2.88 6.09 -11.09
C VAL A 330 1.57 6.86 -11.13
N ASP A 331 1.04 7.06 -12.32
CA ASP A 331 -0.31 7.59 -12.55
C ASP A 331 -1.31 6.44 -12.53
N PHE A 332 -2.14 6.35 -11.50
CA PHE A 332 -3.05 5.23 -11.31
C PHE A 332 -4.18 5.20 -12.34
N LEU A 333 -4.54 6.34 -12.94
CA LEU A 333 -5.53 6.37 -14.02
C LEU A 333 -5.02 5.62 -15.25
N ASN A 334 -3.73 5.77 -15.57
CA ASN A 334 -3.14 5.26 -16.80
C ASN A 334 -2.38 3.93 -16.62
N ALA A 335 -1.86 3.64 -15.43
CA ALA A 335 -1.08 2.43 -15.16
C ALA A 335 -1.92 1.15 -15.25
N ASN A 336 -1.32 0.08 -15.77
CA ASN A 336 -1.92 -1.26 -15.77
C ASN A 336 -1.41 -2.08 -14.59
N GLU A 337 -2.17 -3.10 -14.21
CA GLU A 337 -1.82 -4.02 -13.13
C GLU A 337 -0.42 -4.64 -13.33
N THR A 338 -0.11 -5.02 -14.58
CA THR A 338 1.18 -5.63 -14.96
C THR A 338 2.37 -4.70 -14.83
N ASP A 339 2.16 -3.39 -14.86
CA ASP A 339 3.24 -2.39 -14.74
C ASP A 339 3.85 -2.44 -13.34
N LEU A 340 3.09 -2.93 -12.35
CA LEU A 340 3.52 -3.07 -10.97
C LEU A 340 4.26 -4.38 -10.68
N HIS A 341 4.32 -5.33 -11.62
CA HIS A 341 4.99 -6.61 -11.39
C HIS A 341 6.52 -6.49 -11.40
N ARG A 342 7.03 -5.53 -12.19
CA ARG A 342 8.46 -5.23 -12.33
C ARG A 342 8.61 -3.72 -12.45
N ILE A 343 9.08 -3.09 -11.37
CA ILE A 343 9.30 -1.64 -11.31
C ILE A 343 10.80 -1.40 -11.28
N GLU A 344 11.32 -0.71 -12.30
CA GLU A 344 12.73 -0.37 -12.41
C GLU A 344 12.90 1.15 -12.37
N VAL A 345 13.61 1.63 -11.34
CA VAL A 345 13.85 3.04 -11.09
C VAL A 345 15.35 3.33 -11.30
N PRO A 346 15.76 3.84 -12.47
CA PRO A 346 17.12 4.32 -12.65
C PRO A 346 17.31 5.61 -11.84
N PHE A 347 18.52 5.81 -11.32
CA PHE A 347 18.86 7.03 -10.61
C PHE A 347 20.28 7.49 -10.95
N ARG A 348 20.48 8.80 -10.76
CA ARG A 348 21.79 9.43 -10.70
C ARG A 348 21.73 10.53 -9.65
N PHE A 349 22.52 10.39 -8.59
CA PHE A 349 22.60 11.30 -7.47
C PHE A 349 23.90 12.09 -7.52
N GLU A 350 23.82 13.41 -7.65
CA GLU A 350 24.98 14.28 -7.44
C GLU A 350 25.12 14.57 -5.95
N LEU A 351 26.25 14.19 -5.37
CA LEU A 351 26.43 14.25 -3.92
C LEU A 351 26.70 15.68 -3.46
N THR A 352 25.87 16.12 -2.52
CA THR A 352 25.95 17.45 -1.89
C THR A 352 26.90 17.48 -0.70
N GLN A 353 27.32 16.31 -0.21
CA GLN A 353 28.24 16.16 0.91
C GLN A 353 29.19 14.97 0.71
N SER A 354 30.38 15.06 1.28
CA SER A 354 31.34 13.93 1.33
C SER A 354 31.00 13.01 2.50
N GLY A 355 31.10 11.70 2.31
CA GLY A 355 30.87 10.73 3.36
C GLY A 355 30.70 9.31 2.86
N THR A 356 30.33 8.42 3.78
CA THR A 356 30.04 7.02 3.47
C THR A 356 28.55 6.85 3.20
N CYS A 357 28.20 6.49 1.96
CA CYS A 357 26.87 6.08 1.57
C CYS A 357 26.60 4.67 2.09
N HIS A 358 25.69 4.55 3.05
CA HIS A 358 25.34 3.30 3.70
C HIS A 358 24.16 2.59 3.03
N GLY A 359 23.40 3.29 2.19
CA GLY A 359 22.16 2.76 1.62
C GLY A 359 21.31 3.80 0.90
N LEU A 360 20.09 3.38 0.55
CA LEU A 360 19.05 4.25 0.00
C LEU A 360 17.88 4.35 0.97
N ALA A 361 17.37 5.56 1.14
CA ALA A 361 16.18 5.88 1.91
C ALA A 361 15.00 6.11 0.96
N PHE A 362 13.82 5.68 1.39
CA PHE A 362 12.60 5.65 0.61
C PHE A 362 11.45 6.26 1.40
N TRP A 363 10.64 7.06 0.72
CA TRP A 363 9.36 7.58 1.18
C TRP A 363 8.46 7.81 -0.02
N PHE A 364 7.19 8.14 0.20
CA PHE A 364 6.27 8.38 -0.89
C PHE A 364 5.28 9.51 -0.60
N ASP A 365 4.86 10.15 -1.69
CA ASP A 365 3.75 11.10 -1.69
C ASP A 365 2.62 10.54 -2.56
N VAL A 366 1.36 10.80 -2.22
CA VAL A 366 0.22 10.53 -3.11
C VAL A 366 -0.58 11.80 -3.35
N LEU A 367 -1.01 11.97 -4.59
CA LEU A 367 -1.80 13.11 -5.04
C LEU A 367 -3.26 12.69 -5.23
N PHE A 368 -4.16 13.48 -4.66
CA PHE A 368 -5.58 13.48 -4.98
C PHE A 368 -5.86 14.65 -5.93
N ALA A 369 -5.87 14.37 -7.24
CA ALA A 369 -6.09 15.37 -8.28
C ALA A 369 -7.59 15.59 -8.50
N GLY A 370 -8.20 16.38 -7.62
CA GLY A 370 -9.61 16.72 -7.71
C GLY A 370 -9.90 17.91 -8.62
N SER A 371 -11.15 18.02 -9.05
CA SER A 371 -11.61 19.10 -9.95
C SER A 371 -11.53 20.49 -9.34
N THR A 372 -11.51 20.61 -8.01
CA THR A 372 -11.47 21.88 -7.29
C THR A 372 -10.09 22.17 -6.72
N GLN A 373 -9.46 21.17 -6.09
CA GLN A 373 -8.16 21.31 -5.44
C GLN A 373 -7.36 20.01 -5.49
N HIS A 374 -6.06 20.16 -5.74
CA HIS A 374 -5.08 19.10 -5.57
C HIS A 374 -4.65 19.01 -4.11
N ILE A 375 -4.80 17.83 -3.51
CA ILE A 375 -4.39 17.56 -2.12
C ILE A 375 -3.31 16.49 -2.12
N TRP A 376 -2.29 16.67 -1.28
CA TRP A 376 -1.19 15.73 -1.13
C TRP A 376 -1.22 15.08 0.26
N LEU A 377 -0.97 13.77 0.30
CA LEU A 377 -0.56 13.05 1.50
C LEU A 377 0.91 12.67 1.31
N SER A 378 1.78 13.14 2.20
CA SER A 378 3.21 12.89 2.12
C SER A 378 3.68 12.07 3.32
N THR A 379 4.62 11.17 3.06
CA THR A 379 5.36 10.42 4.09
C THR A 379 6.82 10.83 4.14
N ALA A 380 7.16 12.01 3.60
CA ALA A 380 8.53 12.52 3.60
C ALA A 380 9.08 12.69 5.03
N PRO A 381 10.39 12.52 5.24
CA PRO A 381 11.03 12.73 6.55
C PRO A 381 10.99 14.19 7.02
N THR A 382 10.57 15.12 6.15
CA THR A 382 10.36 16.54 6.46
C THR A 382 8.95 16.85 6.95
N GLU A 383 8.02 15.90 6.84
CA GLU A 383 6.61 16.06 7.19
C GLU A 383 6.28 15.38 8.53
N PRO A 384 5.12 15.72 9.14
CA PRO A 384 4.65 15.02 10.33
C PRO A 384 4.59 13.50 10.12
N LEU A 385 5.02 12.77 11.15
CA LEU A 385 5.15 11.32 11.08
C LEU A 385 3.79 10.64 10.85
N THR A 386 3.81 9.65 9.97
CA THR A 386 2.68 8.75 9.69
C THR A 386 3.03 7.32 10.11
N HIS A 387 2.04 6.43 10.17
CA HIS A 387 2.29 5.02 10.51
C HIS A 387 3.12 4.26 9.47
N TRP A 388 3.29 4.80 8.26
CA TRP A 388 4.18 4.23 7.24
C TRP A 388 5.66 4.47 7.54
N TYR A 389 5.98 5.47 8.37
CA TYR A 389 7.34 5.95 8.59
C TYR A 389 8.07 6.20 7.26
N GLN A 390 9.38 5.97 7.23
CA GLN A 390 10.18 5.86 6.03
C GLN A 390 10.86 4.49 6.02
N VAL A 391 11.44 4.11 4.88
CA VAL A 391 12.16 2.84 4.75
C VAL A 391 13.60 3.08 4.35
N ARG A 392 14.54 2.43 5.01
CA ARG A 392 15.97 2.49 4.68
C ARG A 392 16.50 1.11 4.35
N CYS A 393 17.14 1.00 3.20
CA CYS A 393 17.75 -0.23 2.72
C CYS A 393 19.27 -0.06 2.72
N LEU A 394 19.97 -0.89 3.50
CA LEU A 394 21.43 -0.83 3.60
C LEU A 394 22.11 -1.51 2.40
N LEU A 395 23.31 -1.04 2.05
CA LEU A 395 24.25 -1.76 1.21
C LEU A 395 25.01 -2.78 2.06
N GLU A 396 25.40 -3.91 1.47
CA GLU A 396 26.30 -4.87 2.15
C GLU A 396 27.69 -4.26 2.34
N THR A 397 28.16 -3.51 1.34
CA THR A 397 29.43 -2.76 1.39
C THR A 397 29.15 -1.27 1.16
N PRO A 398 29.32 -0.41 2.17
CA PRO A 398 29.13 1.04 2.00
C PRO A 398 30.11 1.64 1.00
N ILE A 399 29.70 2.74 0.35
CA ILE A 399 30.51 3.44 -0.66
C ILE A 399 30.94 4.79 -0.10
N PHE A 400 32.25 5.00 0.07
CA PHE A 400 32.77 6.33 0.35
C PHE A 400 32.80 7.17 -0.93
N ALA A 401 32.24 8.38 -0.87
CA ALA A 401 32.21 9.30 -1.99
C ALA A 401 32.36 10.75 -1.52
N LYS A 402 32.93 11.60 -2.38
CA LYS A 402 33.15 13.02 -2.13
C LYS A 402 32.01 13.86 -2.69
N GLN A 403 31.80 15.02 -2.08
CA GLN A 403 30.93 16.06 -2.62
C GLN A 403 31.30 16.36 -4.08
N GLY A 404 30.27 16.51 -4.93
CA GLY A 404 30.41 16.72 -6.37
C GLY A 404 30.61 15.44 -7.18
N GLN A 405 30.90 14.29 -6.57
CA GLN A 405 30.84 13.01 -7.28
C GLN A 405 29.39 12.54 -7.44
N ALA A 406 29.18 11.63 -8.40
CA ALA A 406 27.86 11.08 -8.68
C ALA A 406 27.78 9.58 -8.37
N LEU A 407 26.69 9.18 -7.72
CA LEU A 407 26.28 7.77 -7.59
C LEU A 407 25.22 7.50 -8.66
N SER A 408 25.42 6.47 -9.47
CA SER A 408 24.47 6.07 -10.52
C SER A 408 24.09 4.61 -10.35
N GLY A 409 22.93 4.23 -10.88
CA GLY A 409 22.46 2.86 -10.74
C GLY A 409 20.95 2.72 -10.88
N ARG A 410 20.41 1.71 -10.23
CA ARG A 410 18.97 1.41 -10.26
C ARG A 410 18.47 0.77 -8.97
N VAL A 411 17.17 0.96 -8.72
CA VAL A 411 16.39 0.13 -7.80
C VAL A 411 15.39 -0.68 -8.61
N LEU A 412 15.38 -1.99 -8.41
CA LEU A 412 14.48 -2.93 -9.06
C LEU A 412 13.58 -3.57 -7.99
N LEU A 413 12.27 -3.36 -8.11
CA LEU A 413 11.27 -4.05 -7.29
C LEU A 413 10.62 -5.14 -8.14
N LEU A 414 10.76 -6.39 -7.72
CA LEU A 414 10.13 -7.56 -8.35
C LEU A 414 9.03 -8.12 -7.45
N ALA A 415 7.80 -8.12 -7.96
CA ALA A 415 6.66 -8.64 -7.23
C ALA A 415 6.83 -10.15 -6.95
N ASN A 416 6.62 -10.55 -5.70
CA ASN A 416 6.67 -11.94 -5.27
C ASN A 416 5.28 -12.43 -4.80
N LYS A 417 5.14 -13.75 -4.64
CA LYS A 417 3.86 -14.38 -4.30
C LYS A 417 3.42 -14.18 -2.84
N ARG A 418 4.27 -13.60 -2.00
CA ARG A 418 4.00 -13.32 -0.57
C ARG A 418 3.39 -11.93 -0.34
N GLN A 419 2.74 -11.37 -1.37
CA GLN A 419 2.17 -10.02 -1.37
C GLN A 419 3.22 -8.93 -1.07
N SER A 420 4.41 -9.05 -1.64
CA SER A 420 5.48 -8.08 -1.42
C SER A 420 6.44 -8.05 -2.61
N TYR A 421 7.59 -7.42 -2.43
CA TYR A 421 8.62 -7.24 -3.45
C TYR A 421 9.99 -7.67 -2.95
N ASP A 422 10.75 -8.28 -3.86
CA ASP A 422 12.20 -8.39 -3.72
C ASP A 422 12.81 -7.08 -4.28
N VAL A 423 13.59 -6.38 -3.47
CA VAL A 423 14.12 -5.04 -3.79
C VAL A 423 15.62 -5.12 -4.02
N THR A 424 16.06 -5.08 -5.27
CA THR A 424 17.49 -5.07 -5.64
C THR A 424 17.95 -3.64 -5.89
N MET A 425 19.04 -3.23 -5.23
CA MET A 425 19.70 -1.94 -5.45
C MET A 425 21.08 -2.20 -6.03
N ASP A 426 21.39 -1.60 -7.17
CA ASP A 426 22.71 -1.64 -7.80
C ASP A 426 23.24 -0.20 -7.84
N ILE A 427 24.39 0.08 -7.21
CA ILE A 427 24.94 1.44 -7.08
C ILE A 427 26.41 1.45 -7.48
N THR A 428 26.81 2.41 -8.31
CA THR A 428 28.18 2.61 -8.76
C THR A 428 28.59 4.08 -8.57
N LEU A 429 29.82 4.29 -8.07
CA LEU A 429 30.43 5.61 -8.03
C LEU A 429 31.04 5.93 -9.41
N GLU A 430 30.47 6.93 -10.09
CA GLU A 430 30.87 7.30 -11.46
C GLU A 430 32.36 7.64 -11.55
N GLY A 431 33.00 7.18 -12.63
CA GLY A 431 34.43 7.39 -12.87
C GLY A 431 35.36 6.47 -12.05
N THR A 432 34.81 5.49 -11.33
CA THR A 432 35.59 4.50 -10.55
C THR A 432 35.07 3.07 -10.81
N ASN A 433 35.81 2.07 -10.32
CA ASN A 433 35.36 0.67 -10.30
C ASN A 433 34.62 0.30 -8.99
N ILE A 434 34.25 1.30 -8.18
CA ILE A 434 33.58 1.07 -6.90
C ILE A 434 32.07 0.92 -7.15
N SER A 435 31.55 -0.26 -6.83
CA SER A 435 30.13 -0.57 -6.90
C SER A 435 29.70 -1.40 -5.69
N SER A 436 28.43 -1.31 -5.34
CA SER A 436 27.82 -2.12 -4.29
C SER A 436 26.40 -2.50 -4.69
N SER A 437 25.96 -3.67 -4.27
CA SER A 437 24.62 -4.17 -4.55
C SER A 437 24.06 -4.87 -3.31
N ASN A 438 22.75 -4.85 -3.16
CA ASN A 438 22.04 -5.65 -2.17
C ASN A 438 20.63 -5.98 -2.69
N THR A 439 20.06 -7.11 -2.26
CA THR A 439 18.69 -7.50 -2.55
C THR A 439 17.94 -7.73 -1.25
N LEU A 440 16.93 -6.92 -0.96
CA LEU A 440 16.17 -6.96 0.29
C LEU A 440 14.82 -7.66 0.10
N ASP A 441 14.27 -8.18 1.18
CA ASP A 441 12.94 -8.79 1.22
C ASP A 441 11.96 -7.84 1.92
N LEU A 442 11.12 -7.14 1.14
CA LEU A 442 10.16 -6.17 1.69
C LEU A 442 9.06 -6.83 2.53
N LYS A 443 8.92 -8.16 2.48
CA LYS A 443 8.00 -8.90 3.35
C LYS A 443 8.51 -9.02 4.78
N ASN A 444 9.82 -8.90 5.00
CA ASN A 444 10.46 -9.06 6.31
C ASN A 444 11.18 -7.79 6.78
N PRO A 445 10.44 -6.67 7.00
CA PRO A 445 11.04 -5.44 7.50
C PRO A 445 11.44 -5.56 8.97
N TYR A 446 12.48 -4.82 9.37
CA TYR A 446 12.84 -4.61 10.76
C TYR A 446 12.28 -3.26 11.26
N PHE A 447 11.35 -3.32 12.20
CA PHE A 447 10.78 -2.13 12.84
C PHE A 447 11.71 -1.61 13.93
N ARG A 448 12.28 -0.42 13.71
CA ARG A 448 13.30 0.17 14.60
C ARG A 448 12.78 1.39 15.40
N TYR A 449 11.59 1.89 15.10
CA TYR A 449 11.06 3.06 15.78
C TYR A 449 10.85 2.83 17.29
N THR A 450 11.49 3.66 18.12
CA THR A 450 11.47 3.55 19.60
C THR A 450 10.59 4.60 20.29
N GLY A 451 9.87 5.44 19.53
CA GLY A 451 9.02 6.51 20.09
C GLY A 451 9.76 7.82 20.41
N ALA A 452 11.09 7.88 20.22
CA ALA A 452 11.84 9.13 20.34
C ALA A 452 11.57 10.04 19.13
N PRO A 453 11.16 11.30 19.34
CA PRO A 453 10.81 12.18 18.22
C PRO A 453 12.06 12.61 17.44
N ALA A 454 12.00 12.47 16.11
CA ALA A 454 12.78 13.32 15.22
C ALA A 454 12.15 14.72 15.24
N ALA A 455 12.93 15.78 15.43
CA ALA A 455 12.39 17.13 15.58
C ALA A 455 11.87 17.67 14.22
N PRO A 456 10.58 18.07 14.10
CA PRO A 456 10.02 18.54 12.84
C PRO A 456 10.20 20.05 12.62
N PRO A 457 10.28 20.54 11.37
CA PRO A 457 9.93 21.92 11.02
C PRO A 457 8.42 22.08 10.76
N PRO A 458 7.82 23.28 10.97
CA PRO A 458 6.38 23.52 10.82
C PRO A 458 5.91 23.76 9.37
N GLY A 459 4.74 23.26 8.97
CA GLY A 459 4.04 23.69 7.74
C GLY A 459 2.86 22.80 7.28
N VAL A 460 1.96 23.36 6.45
CA VAL A 460 0.90 22.65 5.70
C VAL A 460 1.09 23.00 4.24
N ASN A 461 1.17 22.00 3.35
CA ASN A 461 1.63 22.20 1.97
C ASN A 461 0.49 22.07 0.93
N THR A 462 0.56 22.88 -0.14
CA THR A 462 -0.34 22.83 -1.33
C THR A 462 0.38 22.32 -2.59
N THR A 463 1.68 22.03 -2.47
CA THR A 463 2.59 21.42 -3.45
C THR A 463 3.35 20.27 -2.75
N SER A 464 4.00 19.35 -3.47
CA SER A 464 4.76 18.26 -2.82
C SER A 464 5.75 18.85 -1.80
N PRO A 465 5.69 18.44 -0.51
CA PRO A 465 6.60 18.95 0.50
C PRO A 465 8.06 18.61 0.20
N SER A 466 8.28 17.39 -0.32
CA SER A 466 9.59 16.93 -0.78
C SER A 466 10.17 17.89 -1.82
N GLU A 467 9.40 18.25 -2.85
CA GLU A 467 9.85 19.20 -3.88
C GLU A 467 10.05 20.61 -3.32
N SER A 468 9.13 21.08 -2.47
CA SER A 468 9.22 22.41 -1.85
C SER A 468 10.51 22.57 -1.06
N TYR A 469 10.86 21.57 -0.23
CA TYR A 469 12.10 21.57 0.55
C TYR A 469 13.33 21.66 -0.35
N TRP A 470 13.44 20.79 -1.35
CA TRP A 470 14.60 20.79 -2.25
C TRP A 470 14.69 22.08 -3.08
N ASN A 471 13.57 22.61 -3.57
CA ASN A 471 13.55 23.87 -4.31
C ASN A 471 13.91 25.08 -3.42
N THR A 472 13.59 25.02 -2.12
CA THR A 472 13.96 26.07 -1.15
C THR A 472 15.47 26.08 -0.89
N ILE A 473 16.10 24.90 -0.81
CA ILE A 473 17.56 24.77 -0.70
C ILE A 473 18.25 25.37 -1.94
N ASP A 474 17.70 25.10 -3.14
CA ASP A 474 18.24 25.63 -4.39
C ASP A 474 18.14 27.16 -4.48
N THR A 475 17.03 27.74 -3.98
CA THR A 475 16.76 29.20 -4.07
C THR A 475 17.41 30.05 -2.98
N THR A 476 17.68 29.49 -1.79
CA THR A 476 18.31 30.23 -0.66
C THR A 476 19.83 30.35 -0.77
N GLY A 477 20.45 29.90 -1.86
CA GLY A 477 21.82 30.26 -2.20
C GLY A 477 22.92 29.60 -1.35
N ALA A 478 22.61 28.58 -0.56
CA ALA A 478 23.64 27.76 0.09
C ALA A 478 24.47 26.91 -0.92
N LEU A 479 24.15 26.97 -2.21
CA LEU A 479 24.75 26.15 -3.27
C LEU A 479 25.28 26.94 -4.48
N SER A 480 25.31 28.27 -4.46
CA SER A 480 25.83 29.08 -5.59
C SER A 480 27.08 29.88 -5.21
N ASN A 481 28.22 29.19 -5.10
CA ASN A 481 29.52 29.80 -5.37
C ASN A 481 30.28 28.88 -6.34
N GLY A 482 29.92 28.98 -7.62
CA GLY A 482 30.54 28.16 -8.67
C GLY A 482 29.84 28.15 -10.02
N GLN A 483 29.51 29.33 -10.54
CA GLN A 483 29.24 29.63 -11.96
C GLN A 483 27.89 29.22 -12.62
N VAL A 484 27.20 30.29 -13.06
CA VAL A 484 26.45 30.52 -14.30
C VAL A 484 25.28 29.58 -14.61
N ILE A 485 24.09 30.05 -14.23
CA ILE A 485 22.80 29.55 -14.68
C ILE A 485 22.56 30.01 -16.13
N LEU A 486 22.45 29.06 -17.05
CA LEU A 486 21.65 29.22 -18.26
C LEU A 486 20.28 28.59 -17.96
N THR A 487 19.27 29.43 -17.78
CA THR A 487 17.87 28.99 -17.62
C THR A 487 17.29 28.65 -18.99
N ASP A 488 16.94 27.39 -19.23
CA ASP A 488 16.04 27.03 -20.33
C ASP A 488 14.63 26.72 -19.77
N ALA A 489 13.77 27.71 -19.95
CA ALA A 489 12.33 27.55 -19.90
C ALA A 489 11.84 27.18 -21.30
N ALA A 490 11.37 25.94 -21.51
CA ALA A 490 10.28 25.58 -22.42
C ALA A 490 10.20 24.05 -22.58
N GLN A 491 9.18 23.43 -21.99
CA GLN A 491 8.61 22.20 -22.56
C GLN A 491 7.12 22.44 -22.78
N GLN A 492 6.78 22.86 -23.99
CA GLN A 492 5.40 22.86 -24.48
C GLN A 492 5.38 22.46 -25.97
N TYR A 493 4.77 21.30 -26.23
CA TYR A 493 4.15 20.75 -27.44
C TYR A 493 4.71 21.03 -28.86
N CYS A 494 5.03 19.91 -29.54
CA CYS A 494 4.93 19.58 -30.98
C CYS A 494 4.66 20.70 -32.02
N SER A 495 5.53 20.84 -33.05
CA SER A 495 5.28 20.41 -34.46
C SER A 495 6.19 21.08 -35.51
N THR A 496 6.74 20.24 -36.40
CA THR A 496 7.22 20.43 -37.80
C THR A 496 8.28 21.49 -38.20
N PRO A 497 9.16 21.18 -39.18
CA PRO A 497 10.27 22.03 -39.58
C PRO A 497 9.96 22.86 -40.84
N ASP A 498 10.02 24.19 -40.75
CA ASP A 498 10.52 25.00 -41.87
C ASP A 498 10.77 26.48 -41.51
N LYS A 499 11.94 26.95 -41.97
CA LYS A 499 12.26 28.30 -42.49
C LYS A 499 12.60 29.48 -41.54
N THR A 500 13.91 29.76 -41.58
CA THR A 500 14.60 31.07 -41.74
C THR A 500 14.59 32.11 -40.62
N ILE A 501 15.82 32.41 -40.21
CA ILE A 501 16.27 33.43 -39.26
C ILE A 501 16.22 34.83 -39.91
N ALA A 502 15.70 35.82 -39.20
CA ALA A 502 15.98 37.24 -39.45
C ALA A 502 16.21 37.95 -38.11
N TYR A 503 17.44 38.46 -37.91
CA TYR A 503 17.83 39.28 -36.76
C TYR A 503 17.42 40.74 -37.01
N GLY A 504 16.61 41.29 -36.10
CA GLY A 504 16.33 42.73 -36.01
C GLY A 504 16.86 43.27 -34.68
N ALA A 505 17.94 44.05 -34.74
CA ALA A 505 18.49 44.79 -33.61
C ALA A 505 17.66 46.06 -33.34
N HIS A 506 17.43 46.39 -32.06
CA HIS A 506 17.28 47.78 -31.65
C HIS A 506 17.81 48.00 -30.21
N PRO A 507 18.35 49.19 -29.90
CA PRO A 507 19.37 49.41 -28.90
C PRO A 507 18.81 50.05 -27.62
N ASN A 508 19.42 49.73 -26.48
CA ASN A 508 19.87 50.76 -25.53
C ASN A 508 20.79 50.13 -24.49
N MET A 509 22.00 50.64 -24.49
CA MET A 509 23.13 50.29 -23.65
C MET A 509 23.26 51.34 -22.53
N ILE A 510 23.68 50.87 -21.35
CA ILE A 510 24.55 51.56 -20.36
C ILE A 510 23.93 52.59 -19.40
N LYS A 511 24.00 52.26 -18.09
CA LYS A 511 24.49 53.02 -16.91
C LYS A 511 23.86 52.40 -15.63
N THR A 512 24.52 52.07 -14.52
CA THR A 512 25.80 52.48 -13.92
C THR A 512 26.19 51.44 -12.85
N VAL A 513 27.43 50.95 -12.90
CA VAL A 513 28.17 50.44 -11.73
C VAL A 513 28.72 51.66 -11.00
N MET A 514 28.49 51.78 -9.70
CA MET A 514 29.25 52.55 -8.70
C MET A 514 28.37 52.67 -7.44
N LEU A 515 28.78 52.03 -6.34
CA LEU A 515 28.58 52.42 -4.93
C LEU A 515 28.90 51.20 -4.04
N GLN A 516 30.20 50.90 -3.89
CA GLN A 516 30.67 49.93 -2.89
C GLN A 516 31.64 50.56 -1.86
N GLU A 517 31.70 51.90 -1.79
CA GLU A 517 32.55 52.61 -0.82
C GLU A 517 31.76 53.30 0.32
N GLU A 518 30.42 53.29 0.33
CA GLU A 518 29.61 53.91 1.40
C GLU A 518 29.12 52.92 2.48
N PHE A 519 29.27 51.60 2.29
CA PHE A 519 28.80 50.63 3.29
C PHE A 519 29.82 50.36 4.41
N ILE A 520 31.11 50.60 4.17
CA ILE A 520 32.20 50.35 5.13
C ILE A 520 32.33 51.47 6.18
N LYS A 521 31.66 52.62 6.00
CA LYS A 521 31.63 53.70 7.01
C LYS A 521 30.48 53.60 8.03
N ARG A 522 29.57 52.62 7.91
CA ARG A 522 28.36 52.51 8.77
C ARG A 522 28.42 51.48 9.89
N ILE A 523 29.53 50.75 10.05
CA ILE A 523 29.70 49.76 11.12
C ILE A 523 30.97 50.12 11.90
N GLY A 524 30.83 51.12 12.78
CA GLY A 524 31.90 51.58 13.67
C GLY A 524 32.16 50.59 14.80
N ILE A 525 33.11 49.67 14.60
CA ILE A 525 33.76 48.94 15.69
C ILE A 525 35.27 48.99 15.45
N SER A 526 35.95 49.61 16.42
CA SER A 526 37.39 49.92 16.42
C SER A 526 38.26 48.68 16.58
N GLN A 527 39.31 48.59 15.76
CA GLN A 527 40.48 47.77 16.02
C GLN A 527 41.33 48.42 17.13
N ASN A 528 41.62 47.66 18.18
CA ASN A 528 42.70 47.75 19.18
C ASN A 528 42.27 46.78 20.30
N GLY A 529 42.96 45.73 20.73
CA GLY A 529 44.28 45.18 20.49
C GLY A 529 44.50 44.11 21.59
N ASP A 530 45.33 43.12 21.26
CA ASP A 530 46.13 42.28 22.16
C ASP A 530 45.55 41.03 22.88
N ILE A 531 46.20 39.91 22.49
CA ILE A 531 46.36 38.52 23.01
C ILE A 531 45.17 37.57 22.89
#